data_AF-A0A0K1F3Q0-F1
#
_entry.id   AF-A0A0K1F3Q0-F1
#
_cell.length_a   1.000
_cell.length_b   1.000
_cell.length_c   1.000
_cell.angle_alpha   90.00
_cell.angle_beta   90.00
_cell.angle_gamma   90.00
#
_symmetry.space_group_name_H-M   'P 1'
#
loop_
_entity.id
_entity.type
_entity.pdbx_description
1 polymer ?
#
loop_
_entity_poly.entity_id
_entity_poly.type
_entity_poly.pdbx_seq_one_letter_code
_entity_poly.pdbx_strand_id
1 'polypeptide(L)'
;MSVAPQPGDLTASATLVRRPAQELLHGCVAIQESGGGWVRPQRFSDVQIRALGSVSAWHPGLYRAMARATAGISLELETDSSELALELQLDPEPTGTRAVLDHVSKPVTVGVGGKMSVGDTTPLPHDGFGIEVDGRLRMPVMPQLGTRTLSLCVDDPEKSPAAGVTQLPGLGAAHRVRIWLPCLRGCALRSVVGNGTKIEALPMRRQLLVLGDSIAQGFVCGDPGQSWPALLARDLDLDLVNQGIGGQVFQPGTLVGLRPEADVALIVVALGANYRYEPCQGPLIARDIRLYLDELSRLWPKVPTYVADPLWHDEGAWPSHPKSCWKGVKRLISQEVARHKQMRLVKGSWLLDHKRSLLADGFEHPNAEGMHQIAERLGVVIVSCETSSAELRARGLATLRDAPRRTFPLTEMLRRDIGKVEFAREGCVLVRTPDGIQTLWAGDATLGRSVIRMLVHASVVVVLEPALVRDVKLCCGLMRVDPYRLAILTDKRLPKTDVKREVRQLDESYFDTIWASYGPTGYASERELHTLLQSGGILGGFKGDELVGFVGEHPCGSIGMLTVFDGHRRHGWAQALLLAKIREHMDRGWTPWAEVYPDNRASVSLMRRVGMSITSANEQCYLSADDEGADMDL
;
A
#
# COMPACT_ATOMS: atom_id res chain seq x y z
N MET A 1 -42.65 19.27 -9.07
CA MET A 1 -43.13 18.90 -7.73
C MET A 1 -43.36 17.41 -7.73
N SER A 2 -42.38 16.64 -7.27
CA SER A 2 -42.47 15.19 -7.07
C SER A 2 -42.46 14.98 -5.56
N VAL A 3 -43.49 14.35 -5.03
CA VAL A 3 -43.62 14.07 -3.60
C VAL A 3 -42.69 12.90 -3.30
N ALA A 4 -41.60 13.16 -2.60
CA ALA A 4 -40.80 12.10 -2.00
C ALA A 4 -41.71 11.28 -1.05
N PRO A 5 -41.71 9.93 -1.13
CA PRO A 5 -42.43 9.12 -0.15
C PRO A 5 -41.93 9.47 1.25
N GLN A 6 -42.84 9.67 2.20
CA GLN A 6 -42.43 9.89 3.59
C GLN A 6 -41.77 8.62 4.15
N PRO A 7 -40.75 8.76 5.02
CA PRO A 7 -39.98 7.63 5.59
C PRO A 7 -40.77 6.63 6.47
N GLY A 8 -42.11 6.69 6.48
CA GLY A 8 -42.99 5.82 7.25
C GLY A 8 -43.51 4.57 6.52
N ASP A 9 -43.52 4.54 5.18
CA ASP A 9 -44.28 3.51 4.43
C ASP A 9 -43.59 2.13 4.34
N LEU A 10 -42.26 2.06 4.50
CA LEU A 10 -41.50 0.81 4.37
C LEU A 10 -41.50 -0.08 5.63
N THR A 11 -42.26 0.24 6.68
CA THR A 11 -42.26 -0.59 7.92
C THR A 11 -43.58 -1.30 8.21
N ALA A 12 -44.65 -0.97 7.46
CA ALA A 12 -46.01 -1.43 7.75
C ALA A 12 -46.60 -2.42 6.71
N SER A 13 -45.93 -2.66 5.57
CA SER A 13 -46.45 -3.53 4.51
C SER A 13 -46.02 -5.00 4.68
N ALA A 14 -46.98 -5.92 4.55
CA ALA A 14 -46.77 -7.38 4.59
C ALA A 14 -46.02 -7.94 3.36
N THR A 15 -45.71 -7.10 2.37
CA THR A 15 -45.02 -7.49 1.12
C THR A 15 -43.51 -7.21 1.13
N LEU A 16 -42.94 -6.73 2.24
CA LEU A 16 -41.54 -6.35 2.32
C LEU A 16 -40.68 -7.50 2.84
N VAL A 17 -39.52 -7.71 2.22
CA VAL A 17 -38.53 -8.68 2.72
C VAL A 17 -37.81 -8.09 3.92
N ARG A 18 -37.62 -8.88 4.97
CA ARG A 18 -36.98 -8.46 6.22
C ARG A 18 -35.90 -9.46 6.61
N ARG A 19 -34.74 -8.94 7.04
CA ARG A 19 -33.61 -9.72 7.52
C ARG A 19 -33.10 -9.17 8.86
N PRO A 20 -32.95 -9.98 9.92
CA PRO A 20 -32.35 -9.52 11.17
C PRO A 20 -30.96 -8.93 10.94
N ALA A 21 -30.69 -7.76 11.52
CA ALA A 21 -29.42 -7.06 11.32
C ALA A 21 -28.23 -7.91 11.77
N GLN A 22 -28.41 -8.72 12.83
CA GLN A 22 -27.38 -9.60 13.36
C GLN A 22 -26.81 -10.61 12.36
N GLU A 23 -27.61 -11.04 11.38
CA GLU A 23 -27.20 -12.00 10.34
C GLU A 23 -26.33 -11.36 9.26
N LEU A 24 -26.30 -10.02 9.21
CA LEU A 24 -25.61 -9.24 8.18
C LEU A 24 -24.33 -8.59 8.68
N LEU A 25 -24.01 -8.72 9.98
CA LEU A 25 -22.91 -8.00 10.61
C LEU A 25 -21.54 -8.62 10.32
N HIS A 26 -20.59 -7.78 9.91
CA HIS A 26 -19.17 -8.10 9.80
C HIS A 26 -18.35 -7.26 10.79
N GLY A 27 -17.22 -7.80 11.25
CA GLY A 27 -16.28 -7.07 12.11
C GLY A 27 -16.62 -7.02 13.61
N CYS A 28 -17.65 -7.75 14.05
CA CYS A 28 -18.03 -7.84 15.46
C CYS A 28 -17.17 -8.84 16.25
N VAL A 29 -16.75 -8.48 17.46
CA VAL A 29 -16.19 -9.41 18.45
C VAL A 29 -17.29 -10.03 19.32
N ALA A 30 -18.35 -9.26 19.58
CA ALA A 30 -19.52 -9.72 20.31
C ALA A 30 -20.77 -8.98 19.82
N ILE A 31 -21.93 -9.57 20.09
CA ILE A 31 -23.24 -8.96 19.83
C ILE A 31 -24.02 -9.03 21.15
N GLN A 32 -24.42 -7.87 21.67
CA GLN A 32 -25.26 -7.79 22.86
C GLN A 32 -26.73 -7.71 22.45
N GLU A 33 -27.49 -8.75 22.78
CA GLU A 33 -28.93 -8.77 22.54
C GLU A 33 -29.68 -7.88 23.54
N SER A 34 -30.70 -7.21 23.02
CA SER A 34 -31.69 -6.43 23.73
C SER A 34 -33.06 -6.94 23.29
N GLY A 35 -34.01 -7.11 24.22
CA GLY A 35 -35.32 -7.68 23.91
C GLY A 35 -36.01 -7.03 22.69
N GLY A 36 -36.83 -7.80 21.96
CA GLY A 36 -37.54 -7.31 20.76
C GLY A 36 -36.69 -7.30 19.48
N GLY A 37 -35.66 -8.15 19.40
CA GLY A 37 -34.80 -8.32 18.22
C GLY A 37 -33.76 -7.22 18.02
N TRP A 38 -33.59 -6.34 19.01
CA TRP A 38 -32.56 -5.31 18.98
C TRP A 38 -31.21 -5.89 19.37
N VAL A 39 -30.16 -5.52 18.66
CA VAL A 39 -28.80 -5.96 18.94
C VAL A 39 -27.85 -4.79 18.97
N ARG A 40 -26.82 -4.88 19.81
CA ARG A 40 -25.72 -3.93 19.87
C ARG A 40 -24.44 -4.61 19.41
N PRO A 41 -23.96 -4.32 18.19
CA PRO A 41 -22.68 -4.84 17.73
C PRO A 41 -21.53 -4.24 18.55
N GLN A 42 -20.53 -5.05 18.90
CA GLN A 42 -19.41 -4.65 19.76
C GLN A 42 -18.07 -5.01 19.12
N ARG A 43 -17.13 -4.05 19.17
CA ARG A 43 -15.73 -4.21 18.75
C ARG A 43 -14.88 -4.94 19.78
N PHE A 44 -15.38 -5.04 21.01
CA PHE A 44 -14.69 -5.57 22.18
C PHE A 44 -15.59 -6.55 22.92
N SER A 45 -15.00 -7.57 23.54
CA SER A 45 -15.75 -8.43 24.48
C SER A 45 -16.03 -7.69 25.80
N ASP A 46 -17.03 -8.16 26.55
CA ASP A 46 -17.32 -7.62 27.89
C ASP A 46 -16.11 -7.68 28.85
N VAL A 47 -15.23 -8.68 28.69
CA VAL A 47 -14.01 -8.80 29.48
C VAL A 47 -13.02 -7.69 29.12
N GLN A 48 -12.85 -7.40 27.82
CA GLN A 48 -12.02 -6.29 27.36
C GLN A 48 -12.55 -4.95 27.85
N ILE A 49 -13.87 -4.72 27.77
CA ILE A 49 -14.49 -3.47 28.23
C ILE A 49 -14.23 -3.24 29.73
N ARG A 50 -14.24 -4.31 30.54
CA ARG A 50 -13.85 -4.22 31.97
C ARG A 50 -12.38 -3.87 32.14
N ALA A 51 -11.48 -4.49 31.38
CA ALA A 51 -10.04 -4.21 31.43
C ALA A 51 -9.71 -2.76 31.01
N LEU A 52 -10.31 -2.29 29.91
CA LEU A 52 -10.19 -0.91 29.40
C LEU A 52 -10.68 0.14 30.40
N GLY A 53 -11.67 -0.21 31.22
CA GLY A 53 -12.23 0.66 32.24
C GLY A 53 -11.61 0.50 33.63
N SER A 54 -10.52 -0.26 33.77
CA SER A 54 -9.87 -0.53 35.05
C SER A 54 -8.94 0.61 35.49
N VAL A 55 -8.48 0.57 36.74
CA VAL A 55 -7.50 1.53 37.28
C VAL A 55 -6.12 1.46 36.62
N SER A 56 -5.86 0.43 35.81
CA SER A 56 -4.63 0.29 35.02
C SER A 56 -4.65 1.11 33.72
N ALA A 57 -5.82 1.62 33.31
CA ALA A 57 -5.95 2.49 32.14
C ALA A 57 -5.54 3.92 32.46
N TRP A 58 -4.94 4.62 31.49
CA TRP A 58 -4.69 6.06 31.61
C TRP A 58 -5.99 6.86 31.67
N HIS A 59 -6.97 6.52 30.81
CA HIS A 59 -8.25 7.20 30.74
C HIS A 59 -9.43 6.21 30.74
N PRO A 60 -9.72 5.54 31.87
CA PRO A 60 -10.71 4.46 31.91
C PRO A 60 -12.13 4.88 31.48
N GLY A 61 -12.52 6.12 31.80
CA GLY A 61 -13.81 6.68 31.37
C GLY A 61 -13.88 6.88 29.86
N LEU A 62 -12.83 7.47 29.27
CA LEU A 62 -12.71 7.69 27.84
C LEU A 62 -12.68 6.37 27.07
N TYR A 63 -11.83 5.43 27.50
CA TYR A 63 -11.65 4.15 26.81
C TYR A 63 -12.93 3.33 26.81
N ARG A 64 -13.65 3.28 27.96
CA ARG A 64 -14.95 2.60 28.04
C ARG A 64 -16.00 3.25 27.13
N ALA A 65 -16.01 4.58 27.01
CA ALA A 65 -16.94 5.28 26.15
C ALA A 65 -16.64 5.02 24.66
N MET A 66 -15.37 5.10 24.26
CA MET A 66 -14.91 4.85 22.89
C MET A 66 -15.05 3.38 22.47
N ALA A 67 -14.85 2.43 23.38
CA ALA A 67 -15.02 1.00 23.12
C ALA A 67 -16.46 0.62 22.75
N ARG A 68 -17.45 1.46 23.09
CA ARG A 68 -18.87 1.27 22.71
C ARG A 68 -19.19 1.80 21.31
N ALA A 69 -18.28 2.54 20.67
CA ALA A 69 -18.47 2.97 19.30
C ALA A 69 -18.38 1.79 18.33
N THR A 70 -18.96 1.94 17.14
CA THR A 70 -19.11 0.88 16.13
C THR A 70 -18.11 0.97 14.97
N ALA A 71 -17.01 1.69 15.15
CA ALA A 71 -15.93 1.83 14.15
C ALA A 71 -15.53 0.52 13.48
N GLY A 72 -15.52 0.49 12.15
CA GLY A 72 -15.10 -0.67 11.36
C GLY A 72 -16.08 -1.84 11.33
N ILE A 73 -17.26 -1.74 11.98
CA ILE A 73 -18.34 -2.72 11.83
C ILE A 73 -19.19 -2.35 10.62
N SER A 74 -19.59 -3.33 9.83
CA SER A 74 -20.46 -3.14 8.66
C SER A 74 -21.63 -4.13 8.65
N LEU A 75 -22.70 -3.76 7.93
CA LEU A 75 -23.70 -4.70 7.43
C LEU A 75 -23.37 -5.00 5.97
N GLU A 76 -23.25 -6.27 5.58
CA GLU A 76 -22.98 -6.69 4.19
C GLU A 76 -24.05 -7.64 3.68
N LEU A 77 -24.65 -7.30 2.54
CA LEU A 77 -25.78 -8.05 1.98
C LEU A 77 -25.82 -8.01 0.46
N GLU A 78 -26.49 -9.00 -0.12
CA GLU A 78 -26.98 -8.98 -1.50
C GLU A 78 -28.52 -8.84 -1.50
N THR A 79 -29.05 -7.99 -2.37
CA THR A 79 -30.51 -7.77 -2.49
C THR A 79 -30.92 -7.39 -3.90
N ASP A 80 -32.18 -7.67 -4.25
CA ASP A 80 -32.87 -7.15 -5.45
C ASP A 80 -33.80 -5.97 -5.13
N SER A 81 -33.70 -5.41 -3.91
CA SER A 81 -34.48 -4.25 -3.48
C SER A 81 -33.92 -2.98 -4.09
N SER A 82 -34.79 -2.13 -4.64
CA SER A 82 -34.43 -0.78 -5.08
C SER A 82 -34.34 0.21 -3.91
N GLU A 83 -35.03 -0.08 -2.81
CA GLU A 83 -34.98 0.68 -1.56
C GLU A 83 -34.80 -0.24 -0.35
N LEU A 84 -33.93 0.19 0.56
CA LEU A 84 -33.72 -0.45 1.87
C LEU A 84 -34.03 0.52 3.00
N ALA A 85 -34.41 -0.04 4.14
CA ALA A 85 -34.61 0.67 5.39
C ALA A 85 -33.89 -0.09 6.51
N LEU A 86 -32.90 0.55 7.14
CA LEU A 86 -32.19 0.04 8.31
C LEU A 86 -32.87 0.55 9.58
N GLU A 87 -33.39 -0.35 10.40
CA GLU A 87 -33.94 -0.01 11.71
C GLU A 87 -32.81 0.12 12.75
N LEU A 88 -32.70 1.31 13.35
CA LEU A 88 -31.57 1.68 14.20
C LEU A 88 -31.96 2.54 15.40
N GLN A 89 -31.08 2.59 16.39
CA GLN A 89 -31.07 3.56 17.47
C GLN A 89 -29.64 4.05 17.68
N LEU A 90 -29.41 5.35 17.48
CA LEU A 90 -28.12 5.96 17.74
C LEU A 90 -27.93 6.24 19.23
N ASP A 91 -26.71 6.00 19.72
CA ASP A 91 -26.29 6.49 21.01
C ASP A 91 -25.89 7.97 20.89
N PRO A 92 -25.98 8.76 21.99
CA PRO A 92 -25.44 10.11 22.01
C PRO A 92 -23.93 10.07 21.74
N GLU A 93 -23.41 11.15 21.17
CA GLU A 93 -21.98 11.27 20.95
C GLU A 93 -21.23 11.31 22.30
N PRO A 94 -20.17 10.51 22.47
CA PRO A 94 -19.36 10.56 23.68
C PRO A 94 -18.68 11.92 23.88
N THR A 95 -18.54 12.36 25.13
CA THR A 95 -17.91 13.66 25.47
C THR A 95 -16.49 13.80 24.91
N GLY A 96 -15.70 12.71 24.91
CA GLY A 96 -14.35 12.71 24.36
C GLY A 96 -14.31 12.96 22.85
N THR A 97 -15.27 12.42 22.10
CA THR A 97 -15.44 12.71 20.67
C THR A 97 -15.74 14.18 20.45
N ARG A 98 -16.71 14.74 21.20
CA ARG A 98 -17.12 16.14 21.07
C ARG A 98 -15.95 17.10 21.23
N ALA A 99 -15.10 16.87 22.24
CA ALA A 99 -13.94 17.71 22.50
C ALA A 99 -12.98 17.79 21.31
N VAL A 100 -12.75 16.69 20.60
CA VAL A 100 -11.90 16.67 19.40
C VAL A 100 -12.60 17.32 18.21
N LEU A 101 -13.89 17.02 18.00
CA LEU A 101 -14.66 17.62 16.89
C LEU A 101 -14.80 19.14 17.03
N ASP A 102 -14.93 19.66 18.25
CA ASP A 102 -14.98 21.11 18.52
C ASP A 102 -13.67 21.83 18.17
N HIS A 103 -12.55 21.11 18.18
CA HIS A 103 -11.26 21.65 17.73
C HIS A 103 -11.17 21.70 16.21
N VAL A 104 -11.64 20.65 15.54
CA VAL A 104 -11.60 20.50 14.07
C VAL A 104 -12.61 21.41 13.38
N SER A 105 -13.76 21.65 14.02
CA SER A 105 -14.83 22.50 13.48
C SER A 105 -14.53 24.01 13.56
N LYS A 106 -13.43 24.42 14.22
CA LYS A 106 -12.99 25.82 14.26
C LYS A 106 -12.12 26.11 13.04
N PRO A 107 -12.42 27.13 12.21
CA PRO A 107 -11.56 27.50 11.10
C PRO A 107 -10.15 27.80 11.63
N VAL A 108 -9.15 27.04 11.16
CA VAL A 108 -7.75 27.39 11.40
C VAL A 108 -7.47 28.69 10.65
N THR A 109 -7.37 29.79 11.38
CA THR A 109 -6.91 31.08 10.83
C THR A 109 -5.43 30.91 10.46
N VAL A 110 -5.14 30.52 9.22
CA VAL A 110 -3.76 30.53 8.71
C VAL A 110 -3.40 31.99 8.44
N GLY A 111 -2.45 32.50 9.23
CA GLY A 111 -1.96 33.86 9.12
C GLY A 111 -1.26 34.13 7.79
N VAL A 112 -1.69 35.24 7.18
CA VAL A 112 -1.03 36.08 6.18
C VAL A 112 -1.10 35.63 4.70
N GLY A 113 -1.99 36.32 3.97
CA GLY A 113 -1.71 36.75 2.60
C GLY A 113 -2.25 35.89 1.46
N GLY A 114 -3.57 35.69 1.36
CA GLY A 114 -4.18 35.17 0.14
C GLY A 114 -5.70 35.22 0.21
N LYS A 115 -6.33 36.00 -0.69
CA LYS A 115 -7.79 36.04 -0.83
C LYS A 115 -8.31 34.63 -1.10
N MET A 116 -9.16 34.09 -0.23
CA MET A 116 -9.97 32.91 -0.53
C MET A 116 -11.40 33.32 -0.85
N SER A 117 -11.90 32.79 -1.97
CA SER A 117 -13.32 32.75 -2.32
C SER A 117 -14.06 31.85 -1.34
N VAL A 118 -15.17 32.34 -0.80
CA VAL A 118 -16.12 31.58 0.01
C VAL A 118 -16.78 30.54 -0.89
N GLY A 119 -16.21 29.34 -0.94
CA GLY A 119 -16.84 28.15 -1.50
C GLY A 119 -17.80 27.55 -0.47
N ASP A 120 -18.98 27.16 -0.95
CA ASP A 120 -20.14 26.60 -0.25
C ASP A 120 -19.81 25.79 1.03
N THR A 121 -19.90 26.42 2.21
CA THR A 121 -19.51 25.82 3.50
C THR A 121 -20.69 25.09 4.15
N THR A 122 -21.14 23.98 3.57
CA THR A 122 -21.95 23.02 4.33
C THR A 122 -20.96 22.15 5.14
N PRO A 123 -21.01 22.11 6.49
CA PRO A 123 -20.09 21.29 7.27
C PRO A 123 -20.25 19.82 6.86
N LEU A 124 -19.18 19.23 6.32
CA LEU A 124 -19.15 17.80 6.05
C LEU A 124 -19.23 17.05 7.39
N PRO A 125 -20.07 16.02 7.51
CA PRO A 125 -20.16 15.26 8.74
C PRO A 125 -18.83 14.53 8.99
N HIS A 126 -18.32 14.63 10.22
CA HIS A 126 -17.06 13.96 10.64
C HIS A 126 -17.24 12.48 11.02
N ASP A 127 -18.46 11.96 10.89
CA ASP A 127 -18.89 10.59 11.21
C ASP A 127 -20.24 10.31 10.52
N GLY A 128 -20.72 9.07 10.49
CA GLY A 128 -22.04 8.75 9.93
C GLY A 128 -22.23 7.27 9.63
N PHE A 129 -23.14 6.95 8.72
CA PHE A 129 -23.21 5.65 8.07
C PHE A 129 -22.58 5.78 6.68
N GLY A 130 -21.49 5.06 6.45
CA GLY A 130 -20.87 4.94 5.12
C GLY A 130 -21.65 3.95 4.28
N ILE A 131 -21.94 4.28 3.03
CA ILE A 131 -22.80 3.45 2.17
C ILE A 131 -22.07 3.14 0.88
N GLU A 132 -22.00 1.86 0.54
CA GLU A 132 -21.40 1.36 -0.70
C GLU A 132 -22.41 0.45 -1.39
N VAL A 133 -22.65 0.69 -2.69
CA VAL A 133 -23.50 -0.15 -3.54
C VAL A 133 -22.72 -0.54 -4.79
N ASP A 134 -22.57 -1.84 -5.03
CA ASP A 134 -21.82 -2.41 -6.16
C ASP A 134 -20.40 -1.84 -6.32
N GLY A 135 -19.70 -1.67 -5.19
CA GLY A 135 -18.35 -1.10 -5.18
C GLY A 135 -18.29 0.42 -5.28
N ARG A 136 -19.44 1.10 -5.37
CA ARG A 136 -19.52 2.57 -5.50
C ARG A 136 -19.94 3.20 -4.17
N LEU A 137 -19.10 4.10 -3.67
CA LEU A 137 -19.38 4.87 -2.47
C LEU A 137 -20.48 5.91 -2.73
N ARG A 138 -21.35 6.09 -1.73
CA ARG A 138 -22.34 7.16 -1.65
C ARG A 138 -21.94 8.13 -0.54
N MET A 139 -22.55 9.31 -0.53
CA MET A 139 -22.33 10.27 0.55
C MET A 139 -22.75 9.65 1.90
N PRO A 140 -21.91 9.77 2.95
CA PRO A 140 -22.26 9.23 4.25
C PRO A 140 -23.48 9.97 4.82
N VAL A 141 -24.34 9.24 5.53
CA VAL A 141 -25.56 9.79 6.12
C VAL A 141 -25.46 9.76 7.64
N MET A 142 -25.68 10.90 8.29
CA MET A 142 -25.79 10.96 9.75
C MET A 142 -27.24 11.29 10.15
N PRO A 143 -28.05 10.29 10.56
CA PRO A 143 -29.40 10.54 11.06
C PRO A 143 -29.42 11.41 12.32
N GLN A 144 -30.50 12.17 12.51
CA GLN A 144 -30.74 12.87 13.77
C GLN A 144 -30.93 11.88 14.92
N LEU A 145 -30.51 12.26 16.14
CA LEU A 145 -30.73 11.43 17.32
C LEU A 145 -32.24 11.19 17.52
N GLY A 146 -32.63 9.94 17.77
CA GLY A 146 -34.03 9.54 17.86
C GLY A 146 -34.64 9.02 16.54
N THR A 147 -33.94 9.19 15.41
CA THR A 147 -34.31 8.52 14.15
C THR A 147 -34.34 7.01 14.35
N ARG A 148 -35.42 6.35 13.93
CA ARG A 148 -35.63 4.90 14.09
C ARG A 148 -35.34 4.09 12.84
N THR A 149 -35.30 4.76 11.68
CA THR A 149 -35.11 4.13 10.38
C THR A 149 -34.24 5.02 9.51
N LEU A 150 -33.19 4.44 8.92
CA LEU A 150 -32.40 5.05 7.85
C LEU A 150 -32.83 4.44 6.52
N SER A 151 -33.38 5.24 5.62
CA SER A 151 -33.74 4.82 4.26
C SER A 151 -32.56 4.98 3.30
N LEU A 152 -32.36 4.01 2.43
CA LEU A 152 -31.30 3.96 1.43
C LEU A 152 -31.90 3.65 0.06
N CYS A 153 -31.52 4.42 -0.95
CA CYS A 153 -31.78 4.08 -2.35
C CYS A 153 -30.62 3.22 -2.86
N VAL A 154 -30.93 2.03 -3.36
CA VAL A 154 -29.94 1.05 -3.86
C VAL A 154 -29.72 1.27 -5.36
N ASP A 155 -30.80 1.45 -6.11
CA ASP A 155 -30.74 1.67 -7.55
C ASP A 155 -29.91 2.92 -7.89
N ASP A 156 -29.25 2.88 -9.04
CA ASP A 156 -28.58 4.03 -9.60
C ASP A 156 -29.60 4.92 -10.34
N PRO A 157 -29.97 6.10 -9.82
CA PRO A 157 -30.97 6.95 -10.46
C PRO A 157 -30.53 7.40 -11.87
N GLU A 158 -29.22 7.43 -12.16
CA GLU A 158 -28.67 7.76 -13.49
C GLU A 158 -28.79 6.61 -14.50
N LYS A 159 -29.02 5.38 -14.04
CA LYS A 159 -29.24 4.20 -14.90
C LYS A 159 -30.73 3.85 -15.04
N SER A 160 -31.63 4.68 -14.52
CA SER A 160 -33.06 4.43 -14.67
C SER A 160 -33.47 4.47 -16.16
N PRO A 161 -34.26 3.50 -16.66
CA PRO A 161 -34.65 3.42 -18.07
C PRO A 161 -35.47 4.63 -18.56
N ALA A 162 -35.97 5.47 -17.67
CA ALA A 162 -36.49 6.80 -17.98
C ALA A 162 -36.45 7.72 -16.75
N ALA A 163 -36.27 9.03 -16.95
CA ALA A 163 -36.26 10.01 -15.87
C ALA A 163 -37.55 9.94 -15.04
N GLY A 164 -37.42 9.57 -13.75
CA GLY A 164 -38.54 9.48 -12.81
C GLY A 164 -39.27 8.13 -12.78
N VAL A 165 -38.78 7.08 -13.43
CA VAL A 165 -39.31 5.72 -13.29
C VAL A 165 -38.51 4.97 -12.21
N THR A 166 -39.13 4.68 -11.08
CA THR A 166 -38.62 3.72 -10.08
C THR A 166 -38.91 2.31 -10.57
N GLN A 167 -37.94 1.40 -10.55
CA GLN A 167 -38.19 0.00 -10.93
C GLN A 167 -39.25 -0.62 -10.03
N LEU A 168 -40.07 -1.51 -10.60
CA LEU A 168 -41.04 -2.28 -9.84
C LEU A 168 -40.30 -3.12 -8.78
N PRO A 169 -40.76 -3.13 -7.52
CA PRO A 169 -40.07 -3.84 -6.45
C PRO A 169 -39.90 -5.33 -6.78
N GLY A 170 -38.67 -5.85 -6.63
CA GLY A 170 -38.35 -7.27 -6.86
C GLY A 170 -38.12 -7.69 -8.32
N LEU A 171 -38.08 -6.74 -9.26
CA LEU A 171 -37.75 -7.00 -10.67
C LEU A 171 -36.41 -6.38 -11.10
N GLY A 172 -35.63 -5.87 -10.13
CA GLY A 172 -34.33 -5.24 -10.36
C GLY A 172 -33.16 -6.23 -10.43
N ALA A 173 -31.98 -5.71 -10.75
CA ALA A 173 -30.75 -6.48 -10.67
C ALA A 173 -30.40 -6.76 -9.20
N ALA A 174 -29.65 -7.83 -8.93
CA ALA A 174 -29.09 -8.04 -7.61
C ALA A 174 -27.94 -7.04 -7.37
N HIS A 175 -27.97 -6.39 -6.22
CA HIS A 175 -27.01 -5.40 -5.77
C HIS A 175 -26.27 -5.90 -4.53
N ARG A 176 -24.97 -5.61 -4.45
CA ARG A 176 -24.19 -5.79 -3.24
C ARG A 176 -24.16 -4.49 -2.47
N VAL A 177 -24.65 -4.52 -1.24
CA VAL A 177 -24.74 -3.34 -0.37
C VAL A 177 -23.90 -3.56 0.86
N ARG A 178 -23.05 -2.57 1.18
CA ARG A 178 -22.32 -2.49 2.43
C ARG A 178 -22.68 -1.18 3.15
N ILE A 179 -23.05 -1.30 4.42
CA ILE A 179 -23.37 -0.17 5.29
C ILE A 179 -22.38 -0.17 6.46
N TRP A 180 -21.41 0.73 6.44
CA TRP A 180 -20.49 0.96 7.55
C TRP A 180 -21.20 1.69 8.68
N LEU A 181 -20.99 1.23 9.91
CA LEU A 181 -21.55 1.87 11.11
C LEU A 181 -20.67 3.06 11.56
N PRO A 182 -21.22 3.98 12.37
CA PRO A 182 -20.48 5.14 12.86
C PRO A 182 -19.20 4.79 13.62
N CYS A 183 -18.15 5.58 13.40
CA CYS A 183 -16.83 5.44 14.02
C CYS A 183 -16.78 6.04 15.43
N LEU A 184 -17.55 7.10 15.68
CA LEU A 184 -17.37 7.94 16.86
C LEU A 184 -18.53 7.85 17.86
N ARG A 185 -19.50 6.97 17.62
CA ARG A 185 -20.62 6.66 18.51
C ARG A 185 -21.07 5.20 18.35
N GLY A 186 -21.83 4.73 19.32
CA GLY A 186 -22.48 3.42 19.26
C GLY A 186 -23.85 3.48 18.58
N CYS A 187 -24.36 2.31 18.20
CA CYS A 187 -25.75 2.17 17.80
C CYS A 187 -26.30 0.79 18.20
N ALA A 188 -27.63 0.69 18.25
CA ALA A 188 -28.34 -0.59 18.24
C ALA A 188 -29.06 -0.73 16.90
N LEU A 189 -29.19 -1.97 16.43
CA LEU A 189 -29.78 -2.33 15.14
C LEU A 189 -30.87 -3.38 15.37
N ARG A 190 -31.87 -3.44 14.50
CA ARG A 190 -32.90 -4.49 14.57
C ARG A 190 -32.96 -5.32 13.30
N SER A 191 -33.28 -4.68 12.18
CA SER A 191 -33.37 -5.38 10.90
C SER A 191 -33.14 -4.44 9.72
N VAL A 192 -32.81 -5.05 8.58
CA VAL A 192 -32.87 -4.42 7.27
C VAL A 192 -34.17 -4.87 6.59
N VAL A 193 -34.94 -3.91 6.09
CA VAL A 193 -36.20 -4.12 5.39
C VAL A 193 -36.03 -3.62 3.96
N GLY A 194 -36.51 -4.38 2.98
CA GLY A 194 -36.39 -4.04 1.56
C GLY A 194 -37.71 -4.23 0.82
N ASN A 195 -37.86 -3.50 -0.28
CA ASN A 195 -39.03 -3.62 -1.16
C ASN A 195 -38.92 -4.76 -2.18
N GLY A 196 -37.75 -5.39 -2.32
CA GLY A 196 -37.52 -6.52 -3.21
C GLY A 196 -38.02 -7.87 -2.66
N THR A 197 -37.51 -8.95 -3.25
CA THR A 197 -37.85 -10.33 -2.85
C THR A 197 -36.81 -10.98 -1.94
N LYS A 198 -35.57 -10.49 -1.93
CA LYS A 198 -34.47 -11.10 -1.16
C LYS A 198 -33.54 -10.09 -0.48
N ILE A 199 -33.10 -10.47 0.72
CA ILE A 199 -31.95 -9.89 1.44
C ILE A 199 -31.15 -11.07 2.00
N GLU A 200 -29.94 -11.26 1.49
CA GLU A 200 -29.06 -12.39 1.78
C GLU A 200 -27.74 -11.86 2.36
N ALA A 201 -27.21 -12.51 3.40
CA ALA A 201 -25.93 -12.13 3.99
C ALA A 201 -24.77 -12.46 3.04
N LEU A 202 -23.74 -11.61 2.99
CA LEU A 202 -22.49 -11.97 2.34
C LEU A 202 -21.64 -12.86 3.27
N PRO A 203 -20.84 -13.81 2.72
CA PRO A 203 -19.98 -14.65 3.54
C PRO A 203 -18.92 -13.84 4.29
N MET A 204 -18.71 -14.18 5.56
CA MET A 204 -17.60 -13.63 6.35
C MET A 204 -16.25 -14.03 5.75
N ARG A 205 -15.30 -13.11 5.84
CA ARG A 205 -13.91 -13.28 5.41
C ARG A 205 -13.01 -13.46 6.62
N ARG A 206 -11.75 -13.83 6.38
CA ARG A 206 -10.73 -13.81 7.42
C ARG A 206 -10.52 -12.37 7.91
N GLN A 207 -10.07 -12.22 9.14
CA GLN A 207 -10.08 -10.92 9.81
C GLN A 207 -8.75 -10.17 9.66
N LEU A 208 -8.86 -8.86 9.39
CA LEU A 208 -7.84 -7.87 9.72
C LEU A 208 -8.15 -7.32 11.12
N LEU A 209 -7.29 -7.62 12.10
CA LEU A 209 -7.39 -7.03 13.43
C LEU A 209 -6.53 -5.77 13.51
N VAL A 210 -7.15 -4.62 13.80
CA VAL A 210 -6.44 -3.36 14.02
C VAL A 210 -6.48 -2.97 15.49
N LEU A 211 -5.31 -2.86 16.11
CA LEU A 211 -5.10 -2.39 17.48
C LEU A 211 -4.51 -0.99 17.42
N GLY A 212 -5.24 0.04 17.83
CA GLY A 212 -4.77 1.41 17.61
C GLY A 212 -5.43 2.47 18.47
N ASP A 213 -5.20 3.73 18.12
CA ASP A 213 -5.71 4.89 18.84
C ASP A 213 -6.86 5.61 18.09
N SER A 214 -7.00 6.93 18.27
CA SER A 214 -8.01 7.76 17.60
C SER A 214 -7.90 7.70 16.08
N ILE A 215 -6.68 7.63 15.55
CA ILE A 215 -6.43 7.61 14.11
C ILE A 215 -6.96 6.30 13.51
N ALA A 216 -6.68 5.17 14.18
CA ALA A 216 -7.23 3.87 13.81
C ALA A 216 -8.75 3.80 14.02
N GLN A 217 -9.29 4.42 15.07
CA GLN A 217 -10.74 4.44 15.31
C GLN A 217 -11.51 5.18 14.18
N GLY A 218 -10.85 6.08 13.46
CA GLY A 218 -11.46 6.86 12.38
C GLY A 218 -11.90 8.26 12.82
N PHE A 219 -11.23 8.85 13.81
CA PHE A 219 -11.44 10.27 14.11
C PHE A 219 -11.21 11.09 12.84
N VAL A 220 -12.16 12.00 12.55
CA VAL A 220 -12.14 12.95 11.44
C VAL A 220 -11.91 12.35 10.03
N CYS A 221 -12.18 11.05 9.85
CA CYS A 221 -12.16 10.42 8.53
C CYS A 221 -13.35 10.84 7.64
N GLY A 222 -14.41 11.40 8.24
CA GLY A 222 -15.64 11.77 7.54
C GLY A 222 -16.53 10.55 7.30
N ASP A 223 -16.26 9.82 6.21
CA ASP A 223 -16.96 8.57 5.89
C ASP A 223 -16.28 7.39 6.62
N PRO A 224 -17.01 6.63 7.47
CA PRO A 224 -16.46 5.44 8.12
C PRO A 224 -15.80 4.43 7.19
N GLY A 225 -16.34 4.27 5.97
CA GLY A 225 -15.80 3.38 4.94
C GLY A 225 -14.48 3.85 4.33
N GLN A 226 -14.08 5.09 4.62
CA GLN A 226 -12.86 5.74 4.15
C GLN A 226 -11.80 5.90 5.26
N SER A 227 -12.04 5.32 6.44
CA SER A 227 -10.99 5.19 7.45
C SER A 227 -9.85 4.29 6.92
N TRP A 228 -8.59 4.58 7.29
CA TRP A 228 -7.46 3.79 6.78
C TRP A 228 -7.59 2.27 7.08
N PRO A 229 -8.17 1.81 8.22
CA PRO A 229 -8.39 0.39 8.43
C PRO A 229 -9.43 -0.22 7.48
N ALA A 230 -10.51 0.52 7.18
CA ALA A 230 -11.56 0.06 6.27
C ALA A 230 -11.03 -0.04 4.83
N LEU A 231 -10.26 0.97 4.40
CA LEU A 231 -9.56 0.97 3.12
C LEU A 231 -8.59 -0.20 3.00
N LEU A 232 -7.76 -0.44 4.02
CA LEU A 232 -6.81 -1.55 4.01
C LEU A 232 -7.52 -2.92 3.99
N ALA A 233 -8.59 -3.08 4.79
CA ALA A 233 -9.38 -4.31 4.82
C ALA A 233 -10.00 -4.62 3.45
N ARG A 234 -10.58 -3.60 2.80
CA ARG A 234 -11.13 -3.70 1.44
C ARG A 234 -10.06 -4.10 0.43
N ASP A 235 -8.90 -3.44 0.47
CA ASP A 235 -7.80 -3.69 -0.48
C ASP A 235 -7.19 -5.09 -0.34
N LEU A 236 -7.31 -5.72 0.84
CA LEU A 236 -6.84 -7.07 1.12
C LEU A 236 -7.94 -8.13 1.09
N ASP A 237 -9.19 -7.75 0.82
CA ASP A 237 -10.39 -8.61 0.89
C ASP A 237 -10.52 -9.34 2.25
N LEU A 238 -10.44 -8.58 3.34
CA LEU A 238 -10.57 -9.05 4.73
C LEU A 238 -11.73 -8.36 5.45
N ASP A 239 -12.29 -9.02 6.45
CA ASP A 239 -13.24 -8.40 7.37
C ASP A 239 -12.49 -7.60 8.44
N LEU A 240 -12.88 -6.35 8.66
CA LEU A 240 -12.21 -5.47 9.63
C LEU A 240 -12.71 -5.71 11.06
N VAL A 241 -11.82 -6.07 11.98
CA VAL A 241 -12.05 -5.94 13.42
C VAL A 241 -11.23 -4.75 13.92
N ASN A 242 -11.86 -3.59 14.03
CA ASN A 242 -11.20 -2.37 14.47
C ASN A 242 -11.29 -2.21 15.99
N GLN A 243 -10.19 -2.36 16.70
CA GLN A 243 -10.06 -2.11 18.14
C GLN A 243 -9.31 -0.80 18.45
N GLY A 244 -9.38 0.18 17.54
CA GLY A 244 -8.90 1.55 17.78
C GLY A 244 -9.69 2.27 18.88
N ILE A 245 -9.00 2.93 19.81
CA ILE A 245 -9.63 3.72 20.89
C ILE A 245 -8.94 5.08 21.01
N GLY A 246 -9.70 6.16 20.90
CA GLY A 246 -9.20 7.52 21.13
C GLY A 246 -8.48 7.68 22.47
N GLY A 247 -7.26 8.22 22.44
CA GLY A 247 -6.42 8.42 23.62
C GLY A 247 -5.69 7.16 24.12
N GLN A 248 -5.83 6.00 23.46
CA GLN A 248 -5.24 4.76 23.94
C GLN A 248 -3.72 4.71 23.79
N VAL A 249 -3.07 4.14 24.80
CA VAL A 249 -1.64 3.77 24.81
C VAL A 249 -1.51 2.25 24.92
N PHE A 250 -0.28 1.71 24.83
CA PHE A 250 -0.07 0.29 25.12
C PHE A 250 -0.48 0.00 26.57
N GLN A 251 -1.51 -0.82 26.73
CA GLN A 251 -2.07 -1.18 28.03
C GLN A 251 -2.18 -2.71 28.13
N PRO A 252 -1.27 -3.37 28.84
CA PRO A 252 -1.34 -4.82 29.09
C PRO A 252 -2.69 -5.23 29.69
N GLY A 253 -3.14 -6.43 29.34
CA GLY A 253 -4.41 -7.00 29.78
C GLY A 253 -5.64 -6.56 28.99
N THR A 254 -5.52 -5.63 28.03
CA THR A 254 -6.66 -5.19 27.19
C THR A 254 -6.99 -6.15 26.05
N LEU A 255 -6.12 -7.13 25.78
CA LEU A 255 -6.36 -8.23 24.84
C LEU A 255 -7.12 -9.40 25.49
N VAL A 256 -7.45 -9.32 26.78
CA VAL A 256 -8.12 -10.39 27.52
C VAL A 256 -9.48 -10.74 26.92
N GLY A 257 -9.78 -12.03 26.78
CA GLY A 257 -11.07 -12.49 26.25
C GLY A 257 -11.14 -12.50 24.72
N LEU A 258 -10.12 -11.97 24.02
CA LEU A 258 -9.90 -12.35 22.63
C LEU A 258 -9.55 -13.83 22.56
N ARG A 259 -10.11 -14.49 21.54
CA ARG A 259 -10.04 -15.94 21.38
C ARG A 259 -8.99 -16.29 20.34
N PRO A 260 -7.99 -17.14 20.66
CA PRO A 260 -7.02 -17.62 19.67
C PRO A 260 -7.67 -18.32 18.46
N GLU A 261 -8.89 -18.82 18.63
CA GLU A 261 -9.67 -19.49 17.57
C GLU A 261 -10.28 -18.54 16.54
N ALA A 262 -10.25 -17.21 16.76
CA ALA A 262 -10.66 -16.26 15.74
C ALA A 262 -9.75 -16.38 14.50
N ASP A 263 -10.35 -16.42 13.31
CA ASP A 263 -9.62 -16.56 12.04
C ASP A 263 -9.03 -15.22 11.60
N VAL A 264 -7.99 -14.79 12.30
CA VAL A 264 -7.23 -13.57 12.01
C VAL A 264 -6.18 -13.87 10.95
N ALA A 265 -6.30 -13.22 9.79
CA ALA A 265 -5.32 -13.32 8.71
C ALA A 265 -4.12 -12.38 8.94
N LEU A 266 -4.38 -11.22 9.52
CA LEU A 266 -3.42 -10.12 9.61
C LEU A 266 -3.70 -9.25 10.83
N ILE A 267 -2.66 -8.78 11.50
CA ILE A 267 -2.76 -7.84 12.62
C ILE A 267 -1.99 -6.56 12.29
N VAL A 268 -2.58 -5.40 12.57
CA VAL A 268 -1.89 -4.11 12.55
C VAL A 268 -1.96 -3.47 13.94
N VAL A 269 -0.82 -3.07 14.48
CA VAL A 269 -0.71 -2.31 15.72
C VAL A 269 -0.25 -0.89 15.41
N ALA A 270 -1.07 0.11 15.69
CA ALA A 270 -0.80 1.52 15.44
C ALA A 270 -1.08 2.33 16.72
N LEU A 271 -0.21 2.16 17.71
CA LEU A 271 -0.30 2.80 19.03
C LEU A 271 0.98 3.59 19.33
N GLY A 272 0.87 4.54 20.26
CA GLY A 272 2.00 5.23 20.86
C GLY A 272 1.98 6.74 20.70
N ALA A 273 1.19 7.29 19.77
CA ALA A 273 1.04 8.74 19.59
C ALA A 273 0.61 9.45 20.88
N ASN A 274 -0.30 8.82 21.66
CA ASN A 274 -0.83 9.40 22.88
C ASN A 274 0.18 9.60 24.01
N TYR A 275 1.36 8.94 23.96
CA TYR A 275 2.43 9.24 24.92
C TYR A 275 2.91 10.69 24.83
N ARG A 276 2.63 11.41 23.74
CA ARG A 276 2.96 12.83 23.57
C ARG A 276 2.27 13.75 24.57
N TYR A 277 1.04 13.44 24.98
CA TYR A 277 0.17 14.42 25.61
C TYR A 277 0.39 14.59 27.11
N GLU A 278 0.97 13.60 27.78
CA GLU A 278 1.01 13.53 29.24
C GLU A 278 2.39 13.15 29.80
N PRO A 279 2.68 13.50 31.07
CA PRO A 279 3.87 13.01 31.75
C PRO A 279 3.92 11.49 31.76
N CYS A 280 5.01 10.91 31.25
CA CYS A 280 5.21 9.46 31.25
C CYS A 280 6.69 9.11 31.31
N GLN A 281 7.00 7.97 31.96
CA GLN A 281 8.36 7.55 32.26
C GLN A 281 8.77 6.37 31.39
N GLY A 282 9.91 6.50 30.69
CA GLY A 282 10.41 5.50 29.74
C GLY A 282 10.42 4.05 30.25
N PRO A 283 10.91 3.76 31.47
CA PRO A 283 10.93 2.39 31.98
C PRO A 283 9.56 1.73 32.14
N LEU A 284 8.54 2.50 32.57
CA LEU A 284 7.18 1.99 32.68
C LEU A 284 6.58 1.74 31.30
N ILE A 285 6.78 2.67 30.36
CA ILE A 285 6.29 2.54 28.99
C ILE A 285 6.94 1.36 28.27
N ALA A 286 8.26 1.17 28.43
CA ALA A 286 8.97 0.02 27.87
C ALA A 286 8.39 -1.30 28.39
N ARG A 287 8.09 -1.38 29.70
CA ARG A 287 7.45 -2.56 30.30
C ARG A 287 6.07 -2.81 29.70
N ASP A 288 5.26 -1.77 29.55
CA ASP A 288 3.87 -1.90 29.10
C ASP A 288 3.80 -2.26 27.59
N ILE A 289 4.68 -1.67 26.76
CA ILE A 289 4.84 -2.08 25.35
C ILE A 289 5.21 -3.56 25.25
N ARG A 290 6.24 -3.98 26.00
CA ARG A 290 6.71 -5.37 26.01
C ARG A 290 5.61 -6.34 26.39
N LEU A 291 4.94 -6.10 27.52
CA LEU A 291 3.89 -7.00 28.02
C LEU A 291 2.71 -7.09 27.05
N TYR A 292 2.32 -5.97 26.43
CA TYR A 292 1.25 -5.95 25.43
C TYR A 292 1.61 -6.76 24.18
N LEU A 293 2.83 -6.59 23.63
CA LEU A 293 3.28 -7.35 22.46
C LEU A 293 3.52 -8.83 22.80
N ASP A 294 3.99 -9.16 24.00
CA ASP A 294 4.08 -10.53 24.51
C ASP A 294 2.70 -11.21 24.63
N GLU A 295 1.68 -10.49 25.08
CA GLU A 295 0.29 -10.97 25.10
C GLU A 295 -0.23 -11.23 23.69
N LEU A 296 -0.04 -10.28 22.77
CA LEU A 296 -0.45 -10.41 21.37
C LEU A 296 0.23 -11.61 20.69
N SER A 297 1.55 -11.75 20.90
CA SER A 297 2.35 -12.85 20.38
C SER A 297 1.92 -14.21 20.94
N ARG A 298 1.41 -14.27 22.18
CA ARG A 298 0.91 -15.51 22.77
C ARG A 298 -0.45 -15.91 22.21
N LEU A 299 -1.32 -14.94 21.93
CA LEU A 299 -2.62 -15.19 21.30
C LEU A 299 -2.46 -15.68 19.85
N TRP A 300 -1.60 -15.01 19.08
CA TRP A 300 -1.39 -15.32 17.66
C TRP A 300 0.09 -15.38 17.29
N PRO A 301 0.81 -16.45 17.66
CA PRO A 301 2.25 -16.57 17.43
C PRO A 301 2.66 -16.71 15.97
N LYS A 302 1.70 -16.97 15.07
CA LYS A 302 1.94 -17.23 13.64
C LYS A 302 1.27 -16.22 12.70
N VAL A 303 0.43 -15.33 13.21
CA VAL A 303 -0.28 -14.37 12.36
C VAL A 303 0.68 -13.21 12.05
N PRO A 304 0.89 -12.87 10.76
CA PRO A 304 1.69 -11.72 10.38
C PRO A 304 1.18 -10.46 11.09
N THR A 305 2.08 -9.78 11.80
CA THR A 305 1.74 -8.62 12.63
C THR A 305 2.60 -7.44 12.23
N TYR A 306 1.96 -6.35 11.83
CA TYR A 306 2.64 -5.11 11.43
C TYR A 306 2.49 -4.08 12.53
N VAL A 307 3.58 -3.72 13.18
CA VAL A 307 3.60 -2.73 14.25
C VAL A 307 4.14 -1.43 13.67
N ALA A 308 3.27 -0.44 13.49
CA ALA A 308 3.66 0.90 13.07
C ALA A 308 4.13 1.69 14.28
N ASP A 309 5.30 2.33 14.18
CA ASP A 309 5.62 3.43 15.09
C ASP A 309 4.70 4.63 14.82
N PRO A 310 4.63 5.63 15.72
CA PRO A 310 3.73 6.75 15.52
C PRO A 310 3.95 7.51 14.20
N LEU A 311 2.84 7.89 13.58
CA LEU A 311 2.78 8.67 12.34
C LEU A 311 3.50 10.02 12.49
N TRP A 312 3.73 10.69 11.36
CA TRP A 312 4.16 12.07 11.40
C TRP A 312 3.06 12.96 11.99
N HIS A 313 3.47 13.89 12.83
CA HIS A 313 2.65 14.95 13.40
C HIS A 313 3.45 16.25 13.40
N ASP A 314 2.76 17.38 13.52
CA ASP A 314 3.41 18.68 13.56
C ASP A 314 3.78 19.10 14.99
N GLU A 315 5.00 18.74 15.40
CA GLU A 315 5.56 19.09 16.72
C GLU A 315 5.66 20.61 16.95
N GLY A 316 5.71 21.41 15.89
CA GLY A 316 5.75 22.88 15.99
C GLY A 316 4.37 23.48 16.26
N ALA A 317 3.32 22.93 15.66
CA ALA A 317 1.94 23.35 15.88
C ALA A 317 1.42 22.86 17.25
N TRP A 318 1.76 21.63 17.64
CA TRP A 318 1.41 21.07 18.94
C TRP A 318 2.59 20.32 19.57
N PRO A 319 3.39 20.98 20.43
CA PRO A 319 4.54 20.35 21.07
C PRO A 319 4.16 19.21 22.01
N SER A 320 5.00 18.19 22.07
CA SER A 320 4.88 17.11 23.03
C SER A 320 5.10 17.61 24.45
N HIS A 321 4.41 17.01 25.42
CA HIS A 321 4.49 17.39 26.82
C HIS A 321 5.95 17.27 27.33
N PRO A 322 6.51 18.29 28.01
CA PRO A 322 7.94 18.33 28.34
C PRO A 322 8.40 17.24 29.31
N LYS A 323 7.47 16.66 30.08
CA LYS A 323 7.72 15.51 30.98
C LYS A 323 7.34 14.15 30.38
N SER A 324 7.03 14.10 29.08
CA SER A 324 6.79 12.86 28.36
C SER A 324 8.10 12.19 27.93
N CYS A 325 8.11 10.86 27.86
CA CYS A 325 9.19 10.10 27.24
C CYS A 325 9.07 9.97 25.72
N TRP A 326 8.21 10.76 25.07
CA TRP A 326 7.88 10.71 23.63
C TRP A 326 9.07 10.46 22.70
N LYS A 327 10.17 11.19 22.88
CA LYS A 327 11.38 11.07 22.04
C LYS A 327 11.95 9.65 22.00
N GLY A 328 11.71 8.83 23.03
CA GLY A 328 12.16 7.44 23.11
C GLY A 328 11.15 6.41 22.58
N VAL A 329 9.88 6.77 22.37
CA VAL A 329 8.78 5.81 22.11
C VAL A 329 9.05 4.97 20.86
N LYS A 330 9.48 5.58 19.74
CA LYS A 330 9.80 4.86 18.50
C LYS A 330 10.85 3.77 18.71
N ARG A 331 11.90 4.10 19.46
CA ARG A 331 12.97 3.15 19.79
C ARG A 331 12.46 2.02 20.69
N LEU A 332 11.63 2.33 21.68
CA LEU A 332 11.05 1.32 22.58
C LEU A 332 10.17 0.33 21.81
N ILE A 333 9.30 0.83 20.91
CA ILE A 333 8.47 -0.03 20.04
C ILE A 333 9.35 -0.92 19.17
N SER A 334 10.34 -0.35 18.48
CA SER A 334 11.26 -1.09 17.62
C SER A 334 12.00 -2.22 18.36
N GLN A 335 12.49 -1.94 19.57
CA GLN A 335 13.19 -2.92 20.40
C GLN A 335 12.32 -4.12 20.78
N GLU A 336 11.06 -3.88 21.14
CA GLU A 336 10.16 -4.97 21.54
C GLU A 336 9.63 -5.75 20.32
N VAL A 337 9.35 -5.08 19.19
CA VAL A 337 8.95 -5.73 17.94
C VAL A 337 10.01 -6.72 17.46
N ALA A 338 11.29 -6.37 17.53
CA ALA A 338 12.40 -7.21 17.09
C ALA A 338 12.52 -8.56 17.86
N ARG A 339 11.83 -8.69 19.00
CA ARG A 339 11.83 -9.92 19.82
C ARG A 339 10.88 -10.99 19.26
N HIS A 340 9.97 -10.64 18.36
CA HIS A 340 8.92 -11.51 17.86
C HIS A 340 9.08 -11.76 16.36
N LYS A 341 9.23 -13.03 15.96
CA LYS A 341 9.51 -13.39 14.56
C LYS A 341 8.37 -13.06 13.60
N GLN A 342 7.13 -13.11 14.07
CA GLN A 342 5.93 -12.81 13.29
C GLN A 342 5.59 -11.31 13.24
N MET A 343 6.32 -10.48 14.00
CA MET A 343 6.10 -9.03 14.03
C MET A 343 7.11 -8.32 13.13
N ARG A 344 6.63 -7.33 12.38
CA ARG A 344 7.44 -6.47 11.52
C ARG A 344 7.19 -5.01 11.87
N LEU A 345 8.27 -4.26 12.08
CA LEU A 345 8.19 -2.82 12.31
C LEU A 345 7.90 -2.11 10.99
N VAL A 346 6.93 -1.19 11.01
CA VAL A 346 6.66 -0.23 9.92
C VAL A 346 6.99 1.17 10.43
N LYS A 347 7.77 1.93 9.65
CA LYS A 347 8.07 3.34 9.97
C LYS A 347 6.81 4.18 9.73
N GLY A 348 6.08 4.53 10.79
CA GLY A 348 4.84 5.31 10.69
C GLY A 348 5.06 6.71 10.15
N SER A 349 6.22 7.32 10.40
CA SER A 349 6.60 8.60 9.77
C SER A 349 6.76 8.54 8.25
N TRP A 350 6.72 7.34 7.66
CA TRP A 350 6.69 7.13 6.22
C TRP A 350 5.29 6.80 5.70
N LEU A 351 4.35 6.39 6.55
CA LEU A 351 2.96 6.14 6.16
C LEU A 351 2.18 7.43 5.86
N LEU A 352 2.63 8.56 6.38
CA LEU A 352 2.05 9.87 6.13
C LEU A 352 3.15 10.91 5.80
N ASP A 353 2.97 11.66 4.71
CA ASP A 353 3.87 12.75 4.34
C ASP A 353 3.85 13.86 5.38
N HIS A 354 4.96 14.58 5.46
CA HIS A 354 5.14 15.65 6.45
C HIS A 354 4.47 16.94 5.98
N LYS A 355 3.15 16.89 5.80
CA LYS A 355 2.32 17.94 5.22
C LYS A 355 1.08 18.17 6.08
N ARG A 356 0.94 19.39 6.63
CA ARG A 356 -0.27 19.79 7.37
C ARG A 356 -1.56 19.67 6.56
N SER A 357 -1.48 19.79 5.23
CA SER A 357 -2.64 19.66 4.34
C SER A 357 -3.24 18.24 4.31
N LEU A 358 -2.54 17.25 4.86
CA LEU A 358 -3.05 15.88 5.04
C LEU A 358 -3.71 15.69 6.42
N LEU A 359 -3.75 16.72 7.25
CA LEU A 359 -4.28 16.68 8.61
C LEU A 359 -5.56 17.52 8.68
N ALA A 360 -6.62 16.96 9.25
CA ALA A 360 -7.90 17.63 9.41
C ALA A 360 -7.86 18.70 10.51
N ASP A 361 -7.07 18.48 11.57
CA ASP A 361 -6.85 19.42 12.67
C ASP A 361 -5.60 20.31 12.49
N GLY A 362 -4.83 20.05 11.43
CA GLY A 362 -3.58 20.75 11.12
C GLY A 362 -2.35 20.29 11.92
N PHE A 363 -2.45 19.30 12.82
CA PHE A 363 -1.32 18.87 13.64
C PHE A 363 -1.17 17.35 13.88
N GLU A 364 -2.23 16.54 13.89
CA GLU A 364 -2.11 15.07 14.13
C GLU A 364 -3.10 14.22 13.33
N HIS A 365 -4.39 14.54 13.31
CA HIS A 365 -5.39 13.61 12.78
C HIS A 365 -5.47 13.69 11.24
N PRO A 366 -5.24 12.58 10.50
CA PRO A 366 -5.32 12.58 9.06
C PRO A 366 -6.71 12.94 8.55
N ASN A 367 -6.79 13.77 7.50
CA ASN A 367 -8.02 13.93 6.73
C ASN A 367 -8.22 12.76 5.76
N ALA A 368 -9.26 12.79 4.92
CA ALA A 368 -9.54 11.72 3.97
C ALA A 368 -8.31 11.36 3.09
N GLU A 369 -7.62 12.34 2.50
CA GLU A 369 -6.42 12.09 1.70
C GLU A 369 -5.30 11.44 2.53
N GLY A 370 -5.09 11.92 3.77
CA GLY A 370 -4.13 11.30 4.70
C GLY A 370 -4.49 9.86 5.07
N MET A 371 -5.78 9.55 5.29
CA MET A 371 -6.26 8.18 5.55
C MET A 371 -5.99 7.25 4.37
N HIS A 372 -6.24 7.72 3.14
CA HIS A 372 -5.93 6.98 1.92
C HIS A 372 -4.42 6.72 1.77
N GLN A 373 -3.58 7.72 2.02
CA GLN A 373 -2.13 7.57 1.95
C GLN A 373 -1.61 6.53 2.95
N ILE A 374 -2.13 6.52 4.18
CA ILE A 374 -1.76 5.53 5.21
C ILE A 374 -2.13 4.11 4.75
N ALA A 375 -3.37 3.93 4.28
CA ALA A 375 -3.86 2.64 3.82
C ALA A 375 -3.05 2.10 2.62
N GLU A 376 -2.79 2.95 1.62
CA GLU A 376 -2.03 2.57 0.42
C GLU A 376 -0.60 2.16 0.79
N ARG A 377 0.10 2.95 1.60
CA ARG A 377 1.50 2.67 1.98
C ARG A 377 1.63 1.43 2.85
N LEU A 378 0.70 1.21 3.78
CA LEU A 378 0.68 0.00 4.59
C LEU A 378 0.36 -1.22 3.71
N GLY A 379 -0.60 -1.09 2.79
CA GLY A 379 -0.93 -2.12 1.80
C GLY A 379 0.26 -2.47 0.89
N VAL A 380 1.05 -1.49 0.45
CA VAL A 380 2.30 -1.72 -0.31
C VAL A 380 3.28 -2.62 0.45
N VAL A 381 3.50 -2.34 1.73
CA VAL A 381 4.41 -3.14 2.58
C VAL A 381 3.86 -4.55 2.79
N ILE A 382 2.56 -4.67 3.04
CA ILE A 382 1.90 -5.97 3.27
C ILE A 382 1.97 -6.83 2.00
N VAL A 383 1.60 -6.28 0.84
CA VAL A 383 1.66 -7.00 -0.45
C VAL A 383 3.09 -7.48 -0.74
N SER A 384 4.10 -6.63 -0.50
CA SER A 384 5.51 -6.99 -0.73
C SER A 384 5.98 -8.17 0.12
N CYS A 385 5.46 -8.30 1.34
CA CYS A 385 5.93 -9.31 2.29
C CYS A 385 5.10 -10.60 2.28
N GLU A 386 3.79 -10.50 2.11
CA GLU A 386 2.86 -11.62 2.30
C GLU A 386 2.41 -12.26 0.98
N THR A 387 2.72 -11.64 -0.17
CA THR A 387 2.47 -12.24 -1.49
C THR A 387 3.66 -13.09 -1.91
N SER A 388 3.40 -14.31 -2.38
CA SER A 388 4.47 -15.21 -2.84
C SER A 388 5.20 -14.63 -4.06
N SER A 389 6.49 -14.96 -4.22
CA SER A 389 7.27 -14.51 -5.37
C SER A 389 6.68 -14.95 -6.72
N ALA A 390 6.11 -16.16 -6.78
CA ALA A 390 5.44 -16.68 -7.98
C ALA A 390 4.21 -15.84 -8.34
N GLU A 391 3.41 -15.45 -7.34
CA GLU A 391 2.23 -14.62 -7.54
C GLU A 391 2.59 -13.17 -7.90
N LEU A 392 3.58 -12.57 -7.23
CA LEU A 392 4.09 -11.25 -7.60
C LEU A 392 4.61 -11.22 -9.05
N ARG A 393 5.33 -12.26 -9.47
CA ARG A 393 5.79 -12.41 -10.85
C ARG A 393 4.63 -12.54 -11.84
N ALA A 394 3.61 -13.34 -11.52
CA ALA A 394 2.41 -13.49 -12.36
C ALA A 394 1.64 -12.17 -12.49
N ARG A 395 1.44 -11.44 -11.38
CA ARG A 395 0.83 -10.11 -11.36
C ARG A 395 1.64 -9.12 -12.18
N GLY A 396 2.97 -9.10 -12.01
CA GLY A 396 3.84 -8.22 -12.77
C GLY A 396 3.78 -8.48 -14.27
N LEU A 397 3.78 -9.75 -14.71
CA LEU A 397 3.62 -10.10 -16.12
C LEU A 397 2.25 -9.68 -16.69
N ALA A 398 1.20 -9.76 -15.89
CA ALA A 398 -0.12 -9.26 -16.28
C ALA A 398 -0.13 -7.73 -16.40
N THR A 399 0.38 -7.03 -15.38
CA THR A 399 0.51 -5.57 -15.34
C THR A 399 1.32 -5.02 -16.52
N LEU A 400 2.39 -5.70 -16.92
CA LEU A 400 3.30 -5.21 -17.97
C LEU A 400 2.82 -5.52 -19.40
N ARG A 401 1.73 -6.29 -19.57
CA ARG A 401 1.24 -6.69 -20.90
C ARG A 401 0.91 -5.50 -21.80
N ASP A 402 0.20 -4.53 -21.23
CA ASP A 402 -0.26 -3.33 -21.94
C ASP A 402 0.54 -2.08 -21.53
N ALA A 403 1.64 -2.28 -20.79
CA ALA A 403 2.50 -1.20 -20.34
C ALA A 403 3.33 -0.61 -21.50
N PRO A 404 3.77 0.65 -21.40
CA PRO A 404 4.56 1.28 -22.45
C PRO A 404 5.88 0.54 -22.71
N ARG A 405 6.41 0.64 -23.93
CA ARG A 405 7.64 -0.05 -24.37
C ARG A 405 8.86 0.12 -23.44
N ARG A 406 8.93 1.23 -22.69
CA ARG A 406 10.01 1.51 -21.73
C ARG A 406 10.06 0.51 -20.56
N THR A 407 8.99 -0.26 -20.36
CA THR A 407 8.92 -1.37 -19.38
C THR A 407 9.51 -2.69 -19.88
N PHE A 408 10.03 -2.71 -21.11
CA PHE A 408 10.62 -3.89 -21.71
C PHE A 408 11.70 -4.55 -20.82
N PRO A 409 12.60 -3.83 -20.13
CA PRO A 409 13.57 -4.43 -19.20
C PRO A 409 12.89 -5.27 -18.12
N LEU A 410 11.88 -4.71 -17.42
CA LEU A 410 11.12 -5.44 -16.41
C LEU A 410 10.39 -6.64 -17.01
N THR A 411 9.85 -6.51 -18.23
CA THR A 411 9.15 -7.62 -18.89
C THR A 411 10.09 -8.80 -19.13
N GLU A 412 11.29 -8.56 -19.65
CA GLU A 412 12.28 -9.61 -19.88
C GLU A 412 12.84 -10.16 -18.56
N MET A 413 13.06 -9.31 -17.55
CA MET A 413 13.47 -9.76 -16.22
C MET A 413 12.44 -10.73 -15.64
N LEU A 414 11.15 -10.38 -15.66
CA LEU A 414 10.11 -11.26 -15.18
C LEU A 414 10.03 -12.54 -16.02
N ARG A 415 10.00 -12.45 -17.36
CA ARG A 415 9.91 -13.65 -18.24
C ARG A 415 11.06 -14.64 -18.01
N ARG A 416 12.28 -14.13 -17.81
CA ARG A 416 13.49 -14.92 -17.57
C ARG A 416 13.70 -15.29 -16.11
N ASP A 417 12.81 -14.87 -15.21
CA ASP A 417 12.91 -15.07 -13.76
C ASP A 417 14.20 -14.49 -13.16
N ILE A 418 14.54 -13.28 -13.60
CA ILE A 418 15.70 -12.52 -13.17
C ILE A 418 15.31 -11.60 -12.01
N GLY A 419 16.05 -11.73 -10.91
CA GLY A 419 15.87 -10.91 -9.72
C GLY A 419 14.64 -11.27 -8.91
N LYS A 420 14.48 -10.58 -7.79
CA LYS A 420 13.34 -10.72 -6.89
C LYS A 420 12.29 -9.66 -7.24
N VAL A 421 11.09 -10.09 -7.62
CA VAL A 421 9.94 -9.17 -7.72
C VAL A 421 9.56 -8.77 -6.29
N GLU A 422 9.82 -7.52 -5.92
CA GLU A 422 9.57 -7.00 -4.57
C GLU A 422 8.16 -6.44 -4.44
N PHE A 423 7.57 -5.97 -5.54
CA PHE A 423 6.20 -5.50 -5.58
C PHE A 423 5.61 -5.61 -6.99
N ALA A 424 4.35 -6.01 -7.08
CA ALA A 424 3.57 -5.99 -8.32
C ALA A 424 2.08 -5.86 -8.01
N ARG A 425 1.47 -4.78 -8.51
CA ARG A 425 0.02 -4.58 -8.65
C ARG A 425 -0.25 -3.96 -10.01
N GLU A 426 -1.51 -3.82 -10.38
CA GLU A 426 -1.87 -3.04 -11.56
C GLU A 426 -1.26 -1.62 -11.45
N GLY A 427 -0.66 -1.14 -12.54
CA GLY A 427 -0.04 0.18 -12.58
C GLY A 427 1.33 0.33 -11.89
N CYS A 428 1.92 -0.69 -11.26
CA CYS A 428 3.27 -0.57 -10.66
C CYS A 428 4.00 -1.91 -10.47
N VAL A 429 5.29 -1.96 -10.84
CA VAL A 429 6.18 -3.11 -10.68
C VAL A 429 7.56 -2.66 -10.20
N LEU A 430 8.08 -3.35 -9.18
CA LEU A 430 9.41 -3.15 -8.60
C LEU A 430 10.16 -4.48 -8.54
N VAL A 431 11.36 -4.53 -9.10
CA VAL A 431 12.22 -5.72 -9.10
C VAL A 431 13.60 -5.36 -8.60
N ARG A 432 14.19 -6.22 -7.76
CA ARG A 432 15.59 -6.13 -7.32
C ARG A 432 16.44 -7.18 -8.00
N THR A 433 17.50 -6.77 -8.68
CA THR A 433 18.49 -7.68 -9.28
C THR A 433 19.53 -8.17 -8.24
N PRO A 434 20.29 -9.25 -8.54
CA PRO A 434 21.27 -9.83 -7.59
C PRO A 434 22.42 -8.92 -7.14
N ASP A 435 22.73 -7.90 -7.95
CA ASP A 435 23.67 -6.80 -7.66
C ASP A 435 23.08 -5.73 -6.73
N GLY A 436 21.80 -5.85 -6.37
CA GLY A 436 21.11 -4.98 -5.43
C GLY A 436 20.37 -3.81 -6.07
N ILE A 437 20.47 -3.62 -7.39
CA ILE A 437 19.77 -2.54 -8.11
C ILE A 437 18.26 -2.78 -8.09
N GLN A 438 17.48 -1.72 -7.86
CA GLN A 438 16.02 -1.77 -7.96
C GLN A 438 15.56 -1.12 -9.27
N THR A 439 14.78 -1.85 -10.07
CA THR A 439 14.13 -1.32 -11.27
C THR A 439 12.65 -1.10 -11.00
N LEU A 440 12.19 0.14 -11.17
CA LEU A 440 10.83 0.58 -10.91
C LEU A 440 10.14 1.07 -12.18
N TRP A 441 8.92 0.61 -12.39
CA TRP A 441 7.96 1.27 -13.25
C TRP A 441 6.64 1.50 -12.52
N ALA A 442 6.03 2.67 -12.71
CA ALA A 442 4.66 2.91 -12.30
C ALA A 442 3.93 3.77 -13.35
N GLY A 443 2.79 3.28 -13.83
CA GLY A 443 1.83 4.05 -14.62
C GLY A 443 0.86 4.86 -13.74
N ASP A 444 0.62 4.40 -12.51
CA ASP A 444 -0.06 5.18 -11.47
C ASP A 444 1.00 5.91 -10.62
N ALA A 445 1.03 7.24 -10.73
CA ALA A 445 2.00 8.05 -10.03
C ALA A 445 1.78 8.08 -8.50
N THR A 446 0.55 7.91 -8.01
CA THR A 446 0.26 7.89 -6.57
C THR A 446 0.79 6.60 -5.97
N LEU A 447 0.43 5.45 -6.55
CA LEU A 447 0.98 4.16 -6.16
C LEU A 447 2.52 4.13 -6.30
N GLY A 448 3.05 4.69 -7.39
CA GLY A 448 4.49 4.84 -7.61
C GLY A 448 5.20 5.57 -6.47
N ARG A 449 4.67 6.71 -6.02
CA ARG A 449 5.20 7.46 -4.87
C ARG A 449 5.16 6.64 -3.57
N SER A 450 4.08 5.89 -3.34
CA SER A 450 3.96 5.04 -2.16
C SER A 450 4.95 3.87 -2.18
N VAL A 451 5.17 3.24 -3.34
CA VAL A 451 6.20 2.20 -3.52
C VAL A 451 7.61 2.77 -3.33
N ILE A 452 7.91 3.94 -3.91
CA ILE A 452 9.19 4.63 -3.72
C ILE A 452 9.45 4.86 -2.23
N ARG A 453 8.47 5.46 -1.53
CA ARG A 453 8.64 5.80 -0.12
C ARG A 453 8.82 4.58 0.77
N MET A 454 8.11 3.49 0.49
CA MET A 454 8.05 2.33 1.41
C MET A 454 9.05 1.23 1.08
N LEU A 455 9.41 1.03 -0.20
CA LEU A 455 10.15 -0.15 -0.64
C LEU A 455 11.47 0.17 -1.37
N VAL A 456 11.70 1.41 -1.82
CA VAL A 456 12.93 1.76 -2.53
C VAL A 456 14.03 2.17 -1.55
N HIS A 457 14.97 1.24 -1.34
CA HIS A 457 16.09 1.35 -0.39
C HIS A 457 17.44 0.99 -1.01
N ALA A 458 17.49 0.73 -2.33
CA ALA A 458 18.73 0.47 -3.04
C ALA A 458 19.58 1.74 -3.19
N SER A 459 20.91 1.57 -3.23
CA SER A 459 21.86 2.64 -3.55
C SER A 459 21.79 3.07 -5.02
N VAL A 460 21.25 2.21 -5.88
CA VAL A 460 21.04 2.47 -7.31
C VAL A 460 19.64 2.03 -7.71
N VAL A 461 18.91 2.92 -8.40
CA VAL A 461 17.55 2.68 -8.86
C VAL A 461 17.43 3.00 -10.34
N VAL A 462 16.88 2.06 -11.11
CA VAL A 462 16.49 2.29 -12.50
C VAL A 462 15.03 2.72 -12.53
N VAL A 463 14.78 3.93 -13.02
CA VAL A 463 13.42 4.47 -13.15
C VAL A 463 12.99 4.41 -14.60
N LEU A 464 11.92 3.66 -14.86
CA LEU A 464 11.32 3.50 -16.18
C LEU A 464 10.15 4.44 -16.42
N GLU A 465 9.88 5.37 -15.49
CA GLU A 465 8.87 6.42 -15.63
C GLU A 465 9.49 7.79 -15.33
N PRO A 466 9.77 8.64 -16.35
CA PRO A 466 10.43 9.93 -16.14
C PRO A 466 9.73 10.85 -15.13
N ALA A 467 8.40 10.75 -15.01
CA ALA A 467 7.62 11.54 -14.06
C ALA A 467 8.00 11.25 -12.59
N LEU A 468 8.55 10.07 -12.28
CA LEU A 468 8.89 9.63 -10.91
C LEU A 468 10.36 9.90 -10.52
N VAL A 469 11.19 10.40 -11.43
CA VAL A 469 12.61 10.69 -11.16
C VAL A 469 12.75 11.65 -9.96
N ARG A 470 11.91 12.69 -9.91
CA ARG A 470 11.92 13.66 -8.80
C ARG A 470 11.53 13.01 -7.47
N ASP A 471 10.59 12.08 -7.48
CA ASP A 471 10.13 11.39 -6.27
C ASP A 471 11.24 10.51 -5.69
N VAL A 472 11.97 9.77 -6.54
CA VAL A 472 13.14 8.98 -6.10
C VAL A 472 14.25 9.87 -5.54
N LYS A 473 14.58 10.99 -6.21
CA LYS A 473 15.56 11.96 -5.70
C LYS A 473 15.21 12.44 -4.28
N LEU A 474 13.95 12.86 -4.09
CA LEU A 474 13.51 13.45 -2.82
C LEU A 474 13.32 12.41 -1.70
N CYS A 475 12.84 11.21 -2.04
CA CYS A 475 12.54 10.18 -1.04
C CYS A 475 13.76 9.36 -0.65
N CYS A 476 14.67 9.11 -1.60
CA CYS A 476 15.79 8.19 -1.45
C CYS A 476 17.16 8.88 -1.44
N GLY A 477 17.24 10.19 -1.72
CA GLY A 477 18.50 10.93 -1.73
C GLY A 477 19.43 10.60 -2.92
N LEU A 478 18.91 9.93 -3.94
CA LEU A 478 19.69 9.52 -5.12
C LEU A 478 19.70 10.65 -6.16
N MET A 479 20.68 11.55 -6.06
CA MET A 479 20.68 12.83 -6.76
C MET A 479 21.27 12.79 -8.18
N ARG A 480 22.23 11.90 -8.43
CA ARG A 480 22.83 11.69 -9.74
C ARG A 480 21.82 11.00 -10.67
N VAL A 481 21.72 11.48 -11.91
CA VAL A 481 20.77 10.95 -12.91
C VAL A 481 21.53 10.65 -14.20
N ASP A 482 21.64 9.36 -14.53
CA ASP A 482 22.34 8.88 -15.72
C ASP A 482 21.30 8.29 -16.71
N PRO A 483 20.82 9.09 -17.69
CA PRO A 483 19.92 8.59 -18.72
C PRO A 483 20.60 7.57 -19.63
N TYR A 484 19.84 6.60 -20.12
CA TYR A 484 20.33 5.63 -21.10
C TYR A 484 19.30 5.35 -22.20
N ARG A 485 19.76 4.73 -23.27
CA ARG A 485 18.92 4.27 -24.38
C ARG A 485 18.76 2.76 -24.31
N LEU A 486 17.56 2.27 -24.57
CA LEU A 486 17.35 0.85 -24.84
C LEU A 486 17.60 0.57 -26.31
N ALA A 487 18.45 -0.42 -26.59
CA ALA A 487 18.55 -1.06 -27.88
C ALA A 487 17.84 -2.42 -27.82
N ILE A 488 16.85 -2.65 -28.68
CA ILE A 488 16.04 -3.87 -28.68
C ILE A 488 16.02 -4.45 -30.09
N LEU A 489 16.32 -5.74 -30.22
CA LEU A 489 16.17 -6.44 -31.48
C LEU A 489 14.72 -6.91 -31.65
N THR A 490 13.91 -6.11 -32.36
CA THR A 490 12.49 -6.43 -32.62
C THR A 490 12.29 -7.30 -33.86
N ASP A 491 13.15 -7.16 -34.86
CA ASP A 491 13.19 -8.04 -36.04
C ASP A 491 14.26 -9.11 -35.84
N LYS A 492 13.88 -10.39 -35.95
CA LYS A 492 14.80 -11.53 -35.79
C LYS A 492 15.79 -11.68 -36.94
N ARG A 493 15.75 -10.82 -37.97
CA ARG A 493 16.69 -10.83 -39.09
C ARG A 493 18.02 -10.17 -38.70
N LEU A 494 19.06 -10.99 -38.64
CA LEU A 494 20.42 -10.52 -38.41
C LEU A 494 21.15 -10.23 -39.73
N PRO A 495 22.04 -9.22 -39.78
CA PRO A 495 22.87 -8.99 -40.96
C PRO A 495 23.80 -10.18 -41.21
N LYS A 496 24.02 -10.48 -42.49
CA LYS A 496 25.05 -11.44 -42.91
C LYS A 496 26.44 -10.85 -42.63
N THR A 497 27.35 -11.69 -42.16
CA THR A 497 28.76 -11.33 -41.94
C THR A 497 29.63 -12.19 -42.84
N ASP A 498 30.37 -11.57 -43.75
CA ASP A 498 31.21 -12.27 -44.73
C ASP A 498 32.50 -12.85 -44.12
N VAL A 499 32.88 -12.36 -42.93
CA VAL A 499 34.10 -12.79 -42.22
C VAL A 499 33.72 -13.65 -41.02
N LYS A 500 34.09 -14.94 -41.07
CA LYS A 500 33.96 -15.86 -39.93
C LYS A 500 35.04 -15.53 -38.89
N ARG A 501 34.62 -15.16 -37.69
CA ARG A 501 35.50 -14.83 -36.56
C ARG A 501 35.30 -15.85 -35.46
N GLU A 502 36.37 -16.24 -34.78
CA GLU A 502 36.26 -17.12 -33.63
C GLU A 502 35.69 -16.38 -32.43
N VAL A 503 34.61 -16.93 -31.91
CA VAL A 503 34.00 -16.51 -30.65
C VAL A 503 33.78 -17.77 -29.82
N ARG A 504 34.28 -17.79 -28.59
CA ARG A 504 34.19 -18.93 -27.65
C ARG A 504 33.71 -18.43 -26.29
N GLN A 505 33.15 -19.31 -25.47
CA GLN A 505 32.86 -18.99 -24.07
C GLN A 505 34.15 -18.80 -23.29
N LEU A 506 34.16 -17.85 -22.35
CA LEU A 506 35.26 -17.62 -21.42
C LEU A 506 34.95 -18.28 -20.08
N ASP A 507 35.99 -18.80 -19.44
CA ASP A 507 35.96 -19.37 -18.08
C ASP A 507 36.76 -18.49 -17.11
N GLU A 508 36.87 -18.93 -15.85
CA GLU A 508 37.55 -18.18 -14.79
C GLU A 508 39.02 -17.86 -15.08
N SER A 509 39.69 -18.59 -15.97
CA SER A 509 41.09 -18.31 -16.31
C SER A 509 41.29 -16.94 -16.97
N TYR A 510 40.21 -16.34 -17.48
CA TYR A 510 40.22 -15.01 -18.10
C TYR A 510 39.81 -13.87 -17.16
N PHE A 511 39.54 -14.17 -15.87
CA PHE A 511 39.08 -13.18 -14.88
C PHE A 511 39.98 -11.94 -14.83
N ASP A 512 41.28 -12.12 -14.59
CA ASP A 512 42.23 -11.00 -14.42
C ASP A 512 42.27 -10.10 -15.66
N THR A 513 42.18 -10.70 -16.85
CA THR A 513 42.22 -9.96 -18.12
C THR A 513 40.96 -9.11 -18.30
N ILE A 514 39.79 -9.66 -17.98
CA ILE A 514 38.52 -8.93 -18.06
C ILE A 514 38.47 -7.85 -16.99
N TRP A 515 38.82 -8.19 -15.75
CA TRP A 515 38.79 -7.29 -14.59
C TRP A 515 39.70 -6.09 -14.81
N ALA A 516 40.92 -6.27 -15.32
CA ALA A 516 41.83 -5.16 -15.64
C ALA A 516 41.23 -4.14 -16.62
N SER A 517 40.37 -4.60 -17.55
CA SER A 517 39.75 -3.74 -18.56
C SER A 517 38.40 -3.15 -18.14
N TYR A 518 37.64 -3.84 -17.29
CA TYR A 518 36.25 -3.50 -16.97
C TYR A 518 36.02 -3.11 -15.51
N GLY A 519 36.76 -3.70 -14.57
CA GLY A 519 36.69 -3.38 -13.14
C GLY A 519 36.82 -1.88 -12.83
N PRO A 520 37.77 -1.14 -13.44
CA PRO A 520 37.91 0.30 -13.22
C PRO A 520 36.69 1.15 -13.63
N THR A 521 35.74 0.59 -14.40
CA THR A 521 34.52 1.31 -14.79
C THR A 521 33.49 1.39 -13.68
N GLY A 522 33.60 0.54 -12.64
CA GLY A 522 32.63 0.47 -11.54
C GLY A 522 31.28 -0.15 -11.92
N TYR A 523 31.10 -0.62 -13.16
CA TYR A 523 29.82 -1.16 -13.65
C TYR A 523 29.59 -2.65 -13.36
N ALA A 524 30.58 -3.34 -12.79
CA ALA A 524 30.42 -4.71 -12.31
C ALA A 524 31.28 -4.95 -11.07
N SER A 525 30.78 -5.79 -10.15
CA SER A 525 31.56 -6.29 -9.02
C SER A 525 32.39 -7.53 -9.38
N GLU A 526 33.45 -7.82 -8.63
CA GLU A 526 34.25 -9.04 -8.80
C GLU A 526 33.36 -10.30 -8.73
N ARG A 527 32.43 -10.30 -7.77
CA ARG A 527 31.48 -11.39 -7.56
C ARG A 527 30.58 -11.63 -8.77
N GLU A 528 30.09 -10.57 -9.40
CA GLU A 528 29.29 -10.67 -10.63
C GLU A 528 30.11 -11.24 -11.77
N LEU A 529 31.35 -10.76 -11.95
CA LEU A 529 32.22 -11.25 -13.01
C LEU A 529 32.53 -12.75 -12.84
N HIS A 530 32.86 -13.19 -11.62
CA HIS A 530 33.02 -14.62 -11.33
C HIS A 530 31.76 -15.41 -11.66
N THR A 531 30.59 -14.93 -11.25
CA THR A 531 29.30 -15.60 -11.52
C THR A 531 29.04 -15.75 -13.03
N LEU A 532 29.34 -14.72 -13.81
CA LEU A 532 29.19 -14.74 -15.28
C LEU A 532 30.17 -15.70 -15.95
N LEU A 533 31.43 -15.75 -15.50
CA LEU A 533 32.42 -16.69 -16.03
C LEU A 533 32.06 -18.14 -15.70
N GLN A 534 31.66 -18.42 -14.46
CA GLN A 534 31.23 -19.76 -14.02
C GLN A 534 30.00 -20.25 -14.78
N SER A 535 29.08 -19.35 -15.13
CA SER A 535 27.85 -19.69 -15.87
C SER A 535 28.02 -19.68 -17.39
N GLY A 536 29.23 -19.40 -17.91
CA GLY A 536 29.49 -19.28 -19.35
C GLY A 536 28.78 -18.10 -20.01
N GLY A 537 28.48 -17.05 -19.23
CA GLY A 537 27.76 -15.86 -19.65
C GLY A 537 28.60 -14.86 -20.46
N ILE A 538 29.92 -15.06 -20.55
CA ILE A 538 30.84 -14.17 -21.28
C ILE A 538 31.40 -14.90 -22.50
N LEU A 539 31.37 -14.21 -23.64
CA LEU A 539 31.96 -14.66 -24.90
C LEU A 539 33.21 -13.84 -25.21
N GLY A 540 34.28 -14.51 -25.63
CA GLY A 540 35.54 -13.91 -26.05
C GLY A 540 35.82 -14.10 -27.53
N GLY A 541 36.43 -13.10 -28.15
CA GLY A 541 36.86 -13.13 -29.55
C GLY A 541 38.32 -13.51 -29.63
N PHE A 542 38.68 -14.37 -30.57
CA PHE A 542 40.03 -14.92 -30.65
C PHE A 542 40.67 -14.73 -32.02
N LYS A 543 41.93 -14.28 -32.03
CA LYS A 543 42.79 -14.26 -33.22
C LYS A 543 43.92 -15.27 -33.02
N GLY A 544 43.66 -16.52 -33.39
CA GLY A 544 44.50 -17.64 -32.94
C GLY A 544 44.22 -17.92 -31.47
N ASP A 545 45.26 -17.95 -30.64
CA ASP A 545 45.11 -18.14 -29.18
C ASP A 545 45.02 -16.81 -28.41
N GLU A 546 45.16 -15.67 -29.09
CA GLU A 546 45.08 -14.34 -28.49
C GLU A 546 43.61 -13.91 -28.28
N LEU A 547 43.23 -13.59 -27.04
CA LEU A 547 41.96 -12.93 -26.73
C LEU A 547 42.01 -11.47 -27.18
N VAL A 548 41.10 -11.07 -28.08
CA VAL A 548 41.08 -9.71 -28.67
C VAL A 548 39.94 -8.83 -28.18
N GLY A 549 39.04 -9.38 -27.39
CA GLY A 549 37.88 -8.69 -26.81
C GLY A 549 36.84 -9.66 -26.25
N PHE A 550 35.83 -9.13 -25.58
CA PHE A 550 34.77 -9.90 -24.95
C PHE A 550 33.42 -9.17 -24.95
N VAL A 551 32.35 -9.91 -24.68
CA VAL A 551 30.97 -9.41 -24.47
C VAL A 551 30.28 -10.28 -23.41
N GLY A 552 29.47 -9.67 -22.56
CA GLY A 552 28.79 -10.34 -21.45
C GLY A 552 27.34 -9.93 -21.31
N GLU A 553 26.80 -10.12 -20.10
CA GLU A 553 25.46 -9.70 -19.68
C GLU A 553 25.53 -8.95 -18.36
N HIS A 554 24.66 -7.97 -18.16
CA HIS A 554 24.43 -7.38 -16.85
C HIS A 554 23.43 -8.23 -16.04
N PRO A 555 23.38 -8.09 -14.70
CA PRO A 555 22.46 -8.83 -13.84
C PRO A 555 20.97 -8.66 -14.17
N CYS A 556 20.58 -7.59 -14.86
CA CYS A 556 19.22 -7.39 -15.39
C CYS A 556 18.92 -8.21 -16.66
N GLY A 557 19.92 -8.89 -17.23
CA GLY A 557 19.82 -9.69 -18.45
C GLY A 557 20.08 -8.93 -19.75
N SER A 558 20.48 -7.66 -19.68
CA SER A 558 20.88 -6.88 -20.85
C SER A 558 22.25 -7.33 -21.36
N ILE A 559 22.46 -7.31 -22.69
CA ILE A 559 23.77 -7.53 -23.29
C ILE A 559 24.65 -6.32 -22.97
N GLY A 560 25.84 -6.58 -22.42
CA GLY A 560 26.72 -5.56 -21.91
C GLY A 560 28.19 -5.95 -21.98
N MET A 561 29.02 -5.18 -21.28
CA MET A 561 30.46 -5.48 -21.13
C MET A 561 31.21 -5.66 -22.47
N LEU A 562 30.73 -5.05 -23.56
CA LEU A 562 31.35 -5.22 -24.88
C LEU A 562 32.64 -4.42 -24.97
N THR A 563 33.76 -5.12 -24.94
CA THR A 563 35.11 -4.53 -24.99
C THR A 563 35.93 -5.16 -26.10
N VAL A 564 36.59 -4.35 -26.91
CA VAL A 564 37.62 -4.79 -27.86
C VAL A 564 38.93 -4.12 -27.45
N PHE A 565 39.95 -4.94 -27.24
CA PHE A 565 41.26 -4.48 -26.77
C PHE A 565 41.94 -3.59 -27.81
N ASP A 566 42.82 -2.73 -27.32
CA ASP A 566 43.61 -1.84 -28.16
C ASP A 566 44.45 -2.64 -29.18
N GLY A 567 44.64 -2.08 -30.37
CA GLY A 567 45.22 -2.78 -31.52
C GLY A 567 44.23 -3.63 -32.34
N HIS A 568 43.15 -4.13 -31.73
CA HIS A 568 42.13 -4.95 -32.43
C HIS A 568 40.84 -4.18 -32.75
N ARG A 569 40.70 -2.95 -32.26
CA ARG A 569 39.57 -2.05 -32.56
C ARG A 569 39.46 -1.72 -34.04
N ARG A 570 38.25 -1.41 -34.52
CA ARG A 570 37.91 -1.11 -35.94
C ARG A 570 38.14 -2.25 -36.94
N HIS A 571 38.47 -3.46 -36.48
CA HIS A 571 38.58 -4.65 -37.33
C HIS A 571 37.32 -5.51 -37.30
N GLY A 572 36.14 -5.00 -36.92
CA GLY A 572 34.88 -5.75 -36.94
C GLY A 572 34.64 -6.74 -35.78
N TRP A 573 35.57 -6.87 -34.83
CA TRP A 573 35.42 -7.74 -33.65
C TRP A 573 34.20 -7.43 -32.79
N ALA A 574 33.92 -6.14 -32.53
CA ALA A 574 32.76 -5.73 -31.73
C ALA A 574 31.43 -6.21 -32.33
N GLN A 575 31.30 -6.16 -33.66
CA GLN A 575 30.11 -6.65 -34.36
C GLN A 575 29.99 -8.17 -34.29
N ALA A 576 31.09 -8.90 -34.43
CA ALA A 576 31.07 -10.36 -34.33
C ALA A 576 30.72 -10.84 -32.92
N LEU A 577 31.29 -10.22 -31.88
CA LEU A 577 30.96 -10.49 -30.49
C LEU A 577 29.48 -10.21 -30.20
N LEU A 578 28.99 -9.01 -30.54
CA LEU A 578 27.60 -8.64 -30.34
C LEU A 578 26.64 -9.58 -31.07
N LEU A 579 26.90 -9.93 -32.34
CA LEU A 579 26.07 -10.87 -33.09
C LEU A 579 26.11 -12.29 -32.53
N ALA A 580 27.26 -12.74 -32.01
CA ALA A 580 27.35 -14.03 -31.35
C ALA A 580 26.48 -14.07 -30.09
N LYS A 581 26.53 -13.02 -29.26
CA LYS A 581 25.72 -12.94 -28.05
C LYS A 581 24.22 -12.78 -28.34
N ILE A 582 23.88 -12.02 -29.38
CA ILE A 582 22.50 -11.91 -29.89
C ILE A 582 21.97 -13.28 -30.32
N ARG A 583 22.76 -14.07 -31.05
CA ARG A 583 22.36 -15.44 -31.44
C ARG A 583 22.16 -16.34 -30.23
N GLU A 584 23.06 -16.28 -29.24
CA GLU A 584 22.91 -17.02 -27.99
C GLU A 584 21.59 -16.69 -27.26
N HIS A 585 21.21 -15.40 -27.19
CA HIS A 585 19.92 -14.98 -26.63
C HIS A 585 18.73 -15.51 -27.45
N MET A 586 18.80 -15.40 -28.78
CA MET A 586 17.75 -15.89 -29.67
C MET A 586 17.56 -17.41 -29.62
N ASP A 587 18.65 -18.17 -29.52
CA ASP A 587 18.64 -19.64 -29.41
C ASP A 587 17.99 -20.09 -28.09
N ARG A 588 18.07 -19.26 -27.04
CA ARG A 588 17.35 -19.44 -25.76
C ARG A 588 15.90 -18.94 -25.78
N GLY A 589 15.44 -18.40 -26.91
CA GLY A 589 14.11 -17.82 -27.06
C GLY A 589 13.93 -16.44 -26.41
N TRP A 590 15.02 -15.78 -26.00
CA TRP A 590 15.00 -14.45 -25.40
C TRP A 590 14.98 -13.36 -26.47
N THR A 591 14.52 -12.16 -26.11
CA THR A 591 14.60 -11.00 -26.99
C THR A 591 15.91 -10.25 -26.70
N PRO A 592 16.88 -10.19 -27.62
CA PRO A 592 18.16 -9.53 -27.37
C PRO A 592 17.99 -8.02 -27.17
N TRP A 593 18.59 -7.50 -26.10
CA TRP A 593 18.54 -6.09 -25.76
C TRP A 593 19.79 -5.62 -25.03
N ALA A 594 20.03 -4.31 -25.03
CA ALA A 594 21.16 -3.69 -24.36
C ALA A 594 20.82 -2.28 -23.86
N GLU A 595 21.56 -1.83 -22.86
CA GLU A 595 21.53 -0.46 -22.35
C GLU A 595 22.74 0.30 -22.87
N VAL A 596 22.53 1.52 -23.37
CA VAL A 596 23.60 2.31 -23.97
C VAL A 596 23.56 3.74 -23.50
N TYR A 597 24.67 4.23 -22.97
CA TYR A 597 24.80 5.64 -22.63
C TYR A 597 24.69 6.54 -23.87
N PRO A 598 24.02 7.71 -23.76
CA PRO A 598 23.69 8.54 -24.91
C PRO A 598 24.92 9.09 -25.66
N ASP A 599 26.04 9.24 -24.98
CA ASP A 599 27.32 9.74 -25.49
C ASP A 599 28.16 8.64 -26.18
N ASN A 600 27.85 7.36 -25.96
CA ASN A 600 28.53 6.23 -26.60
C ASN A 600 28.08 6.03 -28.06
N ARG A 601 28.49 6.95 -28.94
CA ARG A 601 28.16 6.96 -30.37
C ARG A 601 28.60 5.68 -31.10
N ALA A 602 29.69 5.06 -30.66
CA ALA A 602 30.22 3.83 -31.25
C ALA A 602 29.25 2.66 -31.02
N SER A 603 28.81 2.43 -29.79
CA SER A 603 27.83 1.38 -29.46
C SER A 603 26.48 1.64 -30.11
N VAL A 604 25.98 2.87 -30.10
CA VAL A 604 24.72 3.25 -30.77
C VAL A 604 24.78 2.93 -32.28
N SER A 605 25.89 3.28 -32.94
CA SER A 605 26.07 3.01 -34.38
C SER A 605 26.18 1.51 -34.67
N LEU A 606 26.87 0.78 -33.80
CA LEU A 606 27.02 -0.66 -33.89
C LEU A 606 25.67 -1.38 -33.76
N MET A 607 24.87 -1.01 -32.75
CA MET A 607 23.57 -1.62 -32.48
C MET A 607 22.57 -1.39 -33.63
N ARG A 608 22.56 -0.18 -34.21
CA ARG A 608 21.77 0.08 -35.44
C ARG A 608 22.21 -0.80 -36.60
N ARG A 609 23.52 -0.98 -36.78
CA ARG A 609 24.07 -1.82 -37.86
C ARG A 609 23.66 -3.29 -37.73
N VAL A 610 23.50 -3.78 -36.50
CA VAL A 610 23.02 -5.15 -36.25
C VAL A 610 21.49 -5.28 -36.22
N GLY A 611 20.75 -4.21 -36.54
CA GLY A 611 19.30 -4.23 -36.69
C GLY A 611 18.51 -3.90 -35.42
N MET A 612 19.15 -3.44 -34.34
CA MET A 612 18.43 -3.07 -33.12
C MET A 612 17.76 -1.71 -33.25
N SER A 613 16.51 -1.63 -32.81
CA SER A 613 15.78 -0.38 -32.60
C SER A 613 16.28 0.31 -31.33
N ILE A 614 16.50 1.63 -31.38
CA ILE A 614 17.06 2.38 -30.25
C ILE A 614 16.08 3.46 -29.80
N THR A 615 15.78 3.49 -28.50
CA THR A 615 14.87 4.48 -27.90
C THR A 615 15.51 5.85 -27.70
N SER A 616 14.68 6.82 -27.32
CA SER A 616 15.17 8.10 -26.83
C SER A 616 15.83 7.95 -25.46
N ALA A 617 16.81 8.80 -25.17
CA ALA A 617 17.55 8.79 -23.90
C ALA A 617 16.77 9.37 -22.71
N ASN A 618 15.63 10.03 -22.95
CA ASN A 618 14.82 10.65 -21.90
C ASN A 618 13.69 9.76 -21.39
N GLU A 619 13.65 8.49 -21.79
CA GLU A 619 12.60 7.56 -21.36
C GLU A 619 12.93 6.86 -20.03
N GLN A 620 14.21 6.66 -19.72
CA GLN A 620 14.69 5.83 -18.61
C GLN A 620 16.04 6.36 -18.10
N CYS A 621 16.31 6.18 -16.81
CA CYS A 621 17.58 6.56 -16.22
C CYS A 621 17.95 5.72 -14.99
N TYR A 622 19.25 5.62 -14.74
CA TYR A 622 19.79 5.24 -13.45
C TYR A 622 19.79 6.45 -12.51
N LEU A 623 19.49 6.21 -11.23
CA LEU A 623 19.71 7.16 -10.15
C LEU A 623 20.61 6.54 -9.09
N SER A 624 21.57 7.31 -8.60
CA SER A 624 22.49 6.92 -7.53
C SER A 624 22.79 8.10 -6.61
N ALA A 625 23.46 7.85 -5.48
CA ALA A 625 24.05 8.92 -4.69
C ALA A 625 25.09 9.70 -5.53
N ASP A 626 25.31 10.97 -5.18
CA ASP A 626 26.45 11.72 -5.70
C ASP A 626 27.74 11.17 -5.06
N ASP A 627 28.83 11.12 -5.83
CA ASP A 627 30.13 10.58 -5.37
C ASP A 627 30.73 11.37 -4.18
N GLU A 628 30.15 12.52 -3.80
CA GLU A 628 30.58 13.38 -2.68
C GLU A 628 29.95 13.01 -1.32
N GLY A 629 29.10 11.99 -1.23
CA GLY A 629 28.24 11.73 -0.05
C GLY A 629 28.47 10.43 0.73
N ALA A 630 29.63 9.78 0.64
CA ALA A 630 29.91 8.53 1.38
C ALA A 630 29.97 8.69 2.91
N ASP A 631 29.95 9.92 3.43
CA ASP A 631 29.72 10.24 4.83
C ASP A 631 28.35 10.93 4.95
N MET A 632 27.30 10.18 5.27
CA MET A 632 26.16 10.66 6.07
C MET A 632 25.31 9.46 6.49
N ASP A 633 25.63 8.92 7.67
CA ASP A 633 24.73 8.10 8.48
C ASP A 633 23.39 8.84 8.69
N LEU A 634 22.27 8.21 8.30
CA LEU A 634 20.91 8.52 8.78
C LEU A 634 20.05 7.27 8.96
#